data_AF-A0A6N9Q3I8-F1
#
_entry.id   AF-A0A6N9Q3I8-F1
#
_cell.length_a   1.000
_cell.length_b   1.000
_cell.length_c   1.000
_cell.angle_alpha   90.00
_cell.angle_beta   90.00
_cell.angle_gamma   90.00
#
_symmetry.space_group_name_H-M   'P 1'
#
loop_
_entity.id
_entity.type
_entity.pdbx_description
1 polymer ?
#
loop_
_entity_poly.entity_id
_entity_poly.type
_entity_poly.pdbx_seq_one_letter_code
_entity_poly.pdbx_strand_id
1 'polypeptide(L)' 'MRDFSWKYFINTGDVDAYLLYKEIHEQDDEEPNQEEVQDDAWSD' A
#
# COMPACT_ATOMS: atom_id res chain seq x y z
N MET A 1 0.71 12.13 -7.67
CA MET A 1 0.63 12.30 -6.19
C MET A 1 1.42 11.20 -5.47
N ARG A 2 1.37 9.95 -5.94
CA ARG A 2 2.18 8.83 -5.48
C ARG A 2 3.67 9.16 -5.18
N ASP A 3 4.39 9.75 -6.12
CA ASP A 3 5.83 10.08 -5.95
C ASP A 3 6.11 11.11 -4.85
N PHE A 4 5.17 12.03 -4.64
CA PHE A 4 5.31 13.08 -3.64
C PHE A 4 5.08 12.50 -2.23
N SER A 5 3.99 11.73 -2.05
CA SER A 5 3.68 11.08 -0.78
C SER A 5 4.76 10.09 -0.36
N TRP A 6 5.32 9.32 -1.30
CA TRP A 6 6.44 8.40 -1.02
C TRP A 6 7.71 9.14 -0.57
N LYS A 7 8.14 10.17 -1.32
CA LYS A 7 9.32 10.96 -0.96
C LYS A 7 9.14 11.68 0.38
N TYR A 8 7.94 12.16 0.66
CA TYR A 8 7.64 12.81 1.93
C TYR A 8 7.76 11.81 3.09
N PHE A 9 7.14 10.63 2.97
CA PHE A 9 7.26 9.56 3.97
C PHE A 9 8.72 9.16 4.25
N ILE A 10 9.54 8.95 3.22
CA ILE A 10 10.95 8.59 3.41
C ILE A 10 11.75 9.70 4.12
N ASN A 11 11.38 10.97 3.89
CA ASN A 11 12.10 12.11 4.45
C ASN A 11 11.66 12.47 5.87
N THR A 12 10.37 12.32 6.19
CA THR A 12 9.78 12.79 7.46
C THR A 12 9.34 11.66 8.38
N GLY A 13 9.15 10.45 7.85
CA GLY A 13 8.57 9.32 8.57
C GLY A 13 7.07 9.47 8.83
N ASP A 14 6.38 10.39 8.16
CA ASP A 14 4.96 10.66 8.38
C ASP A 14 4.07 9.51 7.85
N VAL A 15 3.41 8.81 8.77
CA VAL A 15 2.55 7.65 8.46
C VAL A 15 1.37 8.03 7.56
N ASP A 16 0.85 9.24 7.68
CA ASP A 16 -0.30 9.69 6.87
C ASP A 16 0.09 9.77 5.39
N ALA A 17 1.35 10.12 5.09
CA ALA A 17 1.87 10.13 3.73
C ALA A 17 2.01 8.71 3.14
N TYR A 18 2.31 7.70 3.95
CA TYR A 18 2.32 6.31 3.50
C TYR A 18 0.92 5.79 3.21
N LEU A 19 -0.06 6.10 4.07
CA LEU A 19 -1.46 5.72 3.84
C LEU A 19 -2.01 6.33 2.55
N LEU A 20 -1.71 7.60 2.30
CA LEU A 20 -2.08 8.27 1.05
C LEU A 20 -1.38 7.66 -0.17
N TYR A 21 -0.10 7.27 -0.06
CA TYR A 21 0.59 6.54 -1.13
C TYR A 21 -0.12 5.21 -1.45
N LYS A 22 -0.54 4.47 -0.41
CA LYS A 22 -1.23 3.19 -0.54
C LYS A 22 -2.60 3.35 -1.21
N GLU A 23 -3.40 4.32 -0.78
CA GLU A 23 -4.72 4.59 -1.38
C GLU A 23 -4.60 4.98 -2.86
N ILE A 24 -3.64 5.83 -3.21
CA ILE A 24 -3.40 6.20 -4.62
C ILE A 24 -2.92 4.99 -5.43
N HIS A 25 -2.07 4.13 -4.84
CA HIS A 25 -1.62 2.91 -5.51
C HIS A 25 -2.78 1.95 -5.77
N GLU A 26 -3.69 1.78 -4.80
CA GLU A 26 -4.89 0.96 -4.91
C GLU A 26 -5.91 1.54 -5.92
N GLN A 27 -5.97 2.87 -6.07
CA GLN A 27 -6.80 3.54 -7.07
C GLN A 27 -6.20 3.46 -8.49
N ASP A 28 -4.88 3.52 -8.61
CA ASP A 28 -4.18 3.36 -9.89
C ASP A 28 -4.25 1.88 -10.37
N ASP A 29 -4.33 0.93 -9.44
CA ASP A 29 -4.42 -0.52 -9.67
C ASP A 29 -5.88 -1.04 -9.62
N GLU A 30 -6.86 -0.29 -10.14
CA GLU A 30 -8.19 -0.84 -10.48
C GLU A 30 -8.14 -1.83 -11.69
N GLU A 31 -7.09 -2.64 -11.79
CA GLU A 31 -7.16 -4.00 -12.34
C GLU A 31 -7.16 -4.99 -11.16
N PRO A 32 -8.13 -5.91 -11.07
CA PRO A 32 -8.31 -6.70 -9.87
C PRO A 32 -7.19 -7.73 -9.76
N ASN A 33 -6.65 -7.86 -8.54
CA ASN A 33 -5.95 -9.00 -7.98
C ASN A 33 -4.48 -8.75 -7.63
N GLN A 34 -4.24 -8.60 -6.33
CA GLN A 34 -3.33 -9.51 -5.64
C GLN A 34 -3.81 -9.70 -4.20
N GLU A 35 -4.64 -10.73 -4.08
CA GLU A 35 -4.79 -11.62 -2.94
C GLU A 35 -3.91 -11.29 -1.73
N GLU A 36 -4.61 -10.95 -0.65
CA GLU A 36 -4.30 -11.42 0.69
C GLU A 36 -3.77 -12.85 0.60
N VAL A 37 -2.47 -13.05 0.86
CA VAL A 37 -1.95 -14.40 1.07
C VAL A 37 -2.63 -14.90 2.34
N GLN A 38 -3.56 -15.82 2.13
CA GLN A 38 -4.20 -16.64 3.14
C GLN A 38 -3.19 -17.71 3.59
N ASP A 39 -2.23 -17.33 4.42
CA ASP A 39 -1.53 -18.23 5.34
C ASP A 39 -2.18 -18.00 6.71
N ASP A 40 -2.96 -18.88 7.34
CA ASP A 40 -2.93 -20.33 7.38
C ASP A 40 -4.35 -20.88 7.60
N ALA A 41 -4.92 -21.49 6.56
CA ALA A 41 -5.95 -22.50 6.73
C ALA A 41 -5.24 -23.87 6.66
N TRP A 42 -5.07 -24.50 7.83
CA TRP A 42 -4.77 -25.93 8.03
C TRP A 42 -3.34 -26.38 7.69
N SER A 43 -2.49 -26.48 8.71
CA SER A 43 -1.48 -27.53 8.78
C SER A 43 -1.50 -28.18 10.18
N ASP A 44 -1.98 -29.42 10.17
CA ASP A 44 -2.07 -30.46 11.21
C ASP A 44 -3.11 -30.32 12.34
#